data_AF-A0A2A2QNX5-F1
#
_entry.id   AF-A0A2A2QNX5-F1
#
_cell.length_a   1.000
_cell.length_b   1.000
_cell.length_c   1.000
_cell.angle_alpha   90.00
_cell.angle_beta   90.00
_cell.angle_gamma   90.00
#
_symmetry.space_group_name_H-M   'P 1'
#
loop_
_entity.id
_entity.type
_entity.pdbx_description
1 polymer ?
#
loop_
_entity_poly.entity_id
_entity_poly.type
_entity_poly.pdbx_seq_one_letter_code
_entity_poly.pdbx_strand_id
1 'polypeptide(L)'
;MATLGPDDSWHAVVSQAATVCSTRLQGEPQGFHEIRLSDASIEIVCHRLLAGRFVEESVHSFSRGKSGWRAAVETSDSRLL
;
A
#
# COMPACT_ATOMS: atom_id res chain seq x y z
N MET A 1 -23.18 12.90 -2.89
CA MET A 1 -22.40 14.16 -2.90
C MET A 1 -21.23 13.94 -1.97
N ALA A 2 -19.99 14.04 -2.47
CA ALA A 2 -18.82 13.90 -1.62
C ALA A 2 -18.35 15.28 -1.18
N THR A 3 -18.46 15.53 0.12
CA THR A 3 -18.06 16.77 0.76
C THR A 3 -16.57 16.71 1.07
N LEU A 4 -15.85 17.77 0.71
CA LEU A 4 -14.44 17.95 1.00
C LEU A 4 -14.20 18.23 2.51
N GLY A 5 -12.98 17.95 2.98
CA GLY A 5 -12.58 18.14 4.38
C GLY A 5 -12.13 19.56 4.73
N PRO A 6 -11.66 19.85 5.97
CA PRO A 6 -11.47 21.21 6.51
C PRO A 6 -10.38 22.07 5.86
N ASP A 7 -9.54 21.49 4.99
CA ASP A 7 -8.55 22.18 4.13
C ASP A 7 -8.96 22.09 2.63
N ASP A 8 -10.19 21.63 2.38
CA ASP A 8 -10.87 21.42 1.10
C ASP A 8 -10.10 20.63 0.01
N SER A 9 -9.17 19.75 0.40
CA SER A 9 -8.41 18.93 -0.56
C SER A 9 -8.78 17.45 -0.54
N TRP A 10 -8.96 16.88 -1.73
CA TRP A 10 -9.17 15.45 -1.97
C TRP A 10 -7.85 14.69 -1.85
N HIS A 11 -7.82 13.63 -1.05
CA HIS A 11 -6.63 12.79 -0.89
C HIS A 11 -6.85 11.45 -1.61
N ALA A 12 -5.90 11.08 -2.48
CA ALA A 12 -5.91 9.84 -3.23
C ALA A 12 -4.73 8.96 -2.82
N VAL A 13 -4.95 7.64 -2.79
CA VAL A 13 -3.88 6.66 -2.63
C VAL A 13 -3.51 6.14 -4.01
N VAL A 14 -2.25 6.30 -4.39
CA VAL A 14 -1.72 5.78 -5.66
C VAL A 14 -0.78 4.62 -5.34
N SER A 15 -0.97 3.50 -6.02
CA SER A 15 -0.17 2.30 -5.84
C SER A 15 0.35 1.85 -7.20
N GLN A 16 1.68 1.80 -7.36
CA GLN A 16 2.33 1.29 -8.56
C GLN A 16 2.91 -0.08 -8.23
N ALA A 17 2.19 -1.14 -8.64
CA ALA A 17 2.63 -2.51 -8.41
C ALA A 17 3.81 -2.88 -9.32
N ALA A 18 4.68 -3.74 -8.80
CA ALA A 18 5.65 -4.47 -9.60
C ALA A 18 4.96 -5.38 -10.63
N THR A 19 5.73 -5.91 -11.58
CA THR A 19 5.20 -6.80 -12.61
C THR A 19 5.34 -8.26 -12.21
N VAL A 20 4.24 -9.02 -12.21
CA VAL A 20 4.25 -10.46 -11.88
C VAL A 20 4.97 -11.27 -12.94
N CYS A 21 4.63 -11.01 -14.21
CA CYS A 21 5.14 -11.73 -15.37
C CYS A 21 5.64 -10.73 -16.42
N SER A 22 6.77 -10.09 -16.19
CA SER A 22 7.43 -9.27 -17.22
C SER A 22 8.58 -10.03 -17.87
N THR A 23 8.68 -9.92 -19.19
CA THR A 23 9.79 -10.40 -20.01
C THR A 23 10.82 -9.29 -20.30
N ARG A 24 10.55 -8.06 -19.88
CA ARG A 24 11.39 -6.87 -20.09
C ARG A 24 12.06 -6.40 -18.80
N LEU A 25 12.29 -7.31 -17.85
CA LEU A 25 12.82 -6.99 -16.51
C LEU A 25 14.11 -6.18 -16.65
N GLN A 26 14.04 -4.87 -16.42
CA GLN A 26 15.22 -4.00 -16.31
C GLN A 26 15.89 -4.19 -14.93
N GLY A 27 16.02 -5.44 -14.49
CA GLY A 27 16.58 -5.81 -13.18
C GLY A 27 15.62 -5.68 -11.99
N GLU A 28 14.39 -5.19 -12.17
CA GLU A 28 13.42 -5.13 -11.07
C GLU A 28 12.89 -6.52 -10.68
N PRO A 29 12.76 -6.83 -9.38
CA PRO A 29 12.14 -8.07 -8.92
C PRO A 29 10.68 -8.18 -9.37
N GLN A 30 10.23 -9.40 -9.67
CA GLN A 30 8.81 -9.68 -9.90
C GLN A 30 8.03 -9.47 -8.60
N GLY A 31 6.79 -9.02 -8.69
CA GLY A 31 5.98 -8.75 -7.51
C GLY A 31 4.54 -8.35 -7.85
N PHE A 32 3.75 -8.14 -6.81
CA PHE A 32 2.40 -7.58 -6.91
C PHE A 32 2.03 -6.89 -5.60
N HIS A 33 0.97 -6.08 -5.62
CA HIS A 33 0.39 -5.52 -4.42
C HIS A 33 -0.96 -6.21 -4.13
N GLU A 34 -1.13 -6.69 -2.90
CA GLU A 34 -2.43 -7.13 -2.37
C GLU A 34 -3.08 -5.92 -1.68
N ILE A 35 -4.27 -5.53 -2.12
CA ILE A 35 -5.01 -4.38 -1.56
C ILE A 35 -6.18 -4.93 -0.75
N ARG A 36 -6.10 -4.78 0.57
CA ARG A 36 -7.17 -5.14 1.51
C ARG A 36 -7.94 -3.87 1.88
N LEU A 37 -9.25 -3.89 1.66
CA LEU A 37 -10.13 -2.72 1.79
C LEU A 37 -11.19 -2.95 2.87
N SER A 38 -11.45 -1.91 3.65
CA SER A 38 -12.65 -1.77 4.48
C SER A 38 -13.23 -0.37 4.32
N ASP A 39 -14.36 -0.10 4.97
CA ASP A 39 -14.99 1.24 4.97
C ASP A 39 -14.09 2.32 5.61
N ALA A 40 -13.18 1.90 6.50
CA ALA A 40 -12.36 2.78 7.32
C ALA A 40 -10.85 2.67 7.05
N SER A 41 -10.40 1.64 6.32
CA SER A 41 -8.97 1.36 6.11
C SER A 41 -8.65 0.85 4.71
N ILE A 42 -7.43 1.15 4.27
CA ILE A 42 -6.75 0.51 3.14
C ILE A 42 -5.45 -0.06 3.69
N GLU A 43 -5.18 -1.32 3.42
CA GLU A 43 -3.86 -1.94 3.63
C GLU A 43 -3.34 -2.42 2.29
N ILE A 44 -2.12 -2.01 1.94
CA ILE A 44 -1.42 -2.42 0.73
C ILE A 44 -0.23 -3.26 1.17
N VAL A 45 -0.30 -4.57 0.94
CA VAL A 45 0.81 -5.49 1.17
C VAL A 45 1.58 -5.66 -0.13
N CYS A 46 2.83 -5.23 -0.13
CA CYS A 46 3.74 -5.35 -1.26
C CYS A 46 4.42 -6.71 -1.21
N HIS A 47 4.23 -7.52 -2.25
CA HIS A 47 4.83 -8.84 -2.38
C HIS A 47 5.92 -8.82 -3.44
N ARG A 48 7.05 -9.48 -3.16
CA ARG A 48 8.13 -9.71 -4.12
C ARG A 48 8.40 -11.20 -4.30
N LEU A 49 8.83 -11.61 -5.48
CA LEU A 49 9.26 -12.98 -5.74
C LEU A 49 10.67 -13.18 -5.18
N LEU A 50 10.80 -14.13 -4.25
CA LEU A 50 12.07 -14.56 -3.68
C LEU A 50 12.11 -16.09 -3.65
N ALA A 51 13.17 -16.68 -4.22
CA ALA A 51 13.38 -18.13 -4.23
C ALA A 51 12.15 -18.95 -4.71
N GLY A 52 11.46 -18.45 -5.74
CA GLY A 52 10.30 -19.11 -6.34
C GLY A 52 8.99 -18.96 -5.56
N ARG A 53 8.93 -18.08 -4.56
CA ARG A 53 7.71 -17.77 -3.80
C ARG A 53 7.52 -16.27 -3.66
N PHE A 54 6.27 -15.82 -3.67
CA PHE A 54 5.97 -14.44 -3.30
C PHE A 54 6.01 -14.30 -1.78
N VAL A 55 6.78 -13.32 -1.30
CA VAL A 55 6.94 -12.99 0.12
C VAL A 55 6.59 -11.53 0.33
N GLU A 56 6.03 -11.21 1.50
CA GLU A 56 5.77 -9.83 1.91
C GLU A 56 7.09 -9.07 2.05
N GLU A 57 7.15 -7.89 1.43
CA GLU A 57 8.28 -6.97 1.48
C GLU A 57 7.97 -5.76 2.36
N SER A 58 6.78 -5.19 2.21
CA SER A 58 6.32 -4.06 3.02
C SER A 58 4.79 -4.04 3.13
N VAL A 59 4.29 -3.30 4.12
CA VAL A 59 2.86 -3.06 4.32
C VAL A 59 2.65 -1.57 4.49
N HIS A 60 1.75 -0.99 3.70
CA HIS A 60 1.36 0.41 3.80
C HIS A 60 -0.10 0.51 4.21
N SER A 61 -0.35 1.14 5.36
CA SER A 61 -1.69 1.30 5.90
C SER A 61 -2.19 2.73 5.74
N PHE A 62 -3.47 2.89 5.43
CA PHE A 62 -4.17 4.16 5.36
C PHE A 62 -5.49 4.07 6.12
N SER A 63 -5.86 5.18 6.76
CA SER A 63 -7.12 5.33 7.47
C SER A 63 -7.98 6.40 6.81
N ARG A 64 -9.30 6.20 6.85
CA ARG A 64 -10.25 7.18 6.32
C ARG A 64 -10.49 8.29 7.33
N GLY A 65 -10.06 9.51 6.99
CA GLY A 65 -10.36 10.72 7.75
C GLY A 65 -11.48 11.55 7.10
N LYS A 66 -11.83 12.66 7.74
CA LYS A 66 -12.84 13.62 7.24
C LYS A 66 -12.47 14.24 5.88
N SER A 67 -11.19 14.29 5.53
CA SER A 67 -10.68 14.84 4.26
C SER A 67 -10.26 13.79 3.23
N GLY A 68 -10.63 12.52 3.44
CA GLY A 68 -10.16 11.40 2.60
C GLY A 68 -9.13 10.52 3.32
N TRP A 69 -8.32 9.80 2.54
CA TRP A 69 -7.36 8.82 3.07
C TRP A 69 -6.09 9.46 3.60
N ARG A 70 -5.56 8.96 4.72
CA ARG A 70 -4.30 9.40 5.32
C ARG A 70 -3.45 8.20 5.68
N ALA A 71 -2.13 8.28 5.49
CA ALA A 71 -1.21 7.25 5.94
C ALA A 71 -1.40 7.03 7.45
N ALA A 72 -1.56 5.76 7.85
CA ALA A 72 -1.53 5.39 9.26
C ALA A 72 -0.10 5.59 9.75
N VAL A 73 0.07 6.23 10.90
CA VAL A 73 1.38 6.39 11.53
C VAL A 73 1.89 4.98 11.84
N GLU A 74 3.02 4.58 11.27
CA GLU A 74 3.71 3.35 11.64
C GLU A 74 3.94 3.41 13.15
N THR A 75 3.22 2.57 13.89
CA THR A 75 3.59 2.32 15.28
C THR A 75 4.71 1.29 15.18
N SER A 76 5.96 1.76 15.15
CA SER A 76 7.11 0.85 15.13
C SER A 76 7.03 -0.06 16.35
N ASP A 77 6.65 -1.32 16.14
CA ASP A 77 6.69 -2.34 17.19
C ASP A 77 8.16 -2.65 17.44
N SER A 78 8.69 -2.16 18.55
CA SER A 78 10.08 -2.28 18.98
C SER A 78 10.45 -3.70 19.46
N ARG A 79 9.77 -4.73 18.96
CA ARG A 79 9.87 -6.11 19.46
C ARG A 79 10.69 -7.07 18.60
N LEU A 80 11.60 -6.56 17.76
CA LEU A 80 12.61 -7.39 17.11
C LEU A 80 13.96 -6.66 17.05
N LEU A 81 14.60 -6.51 18.22
CA LEU A 81 16.06 -6.46 18.35
C LEU A 81 16.47 -7.35 19.53
#